data_AF-A0A3B0MJJ8-F1
#
_entry.id   AF-A0A3B0MJJ8-F1
#
_cell.length_a   1.000
_cell.length_b   1.000
_cell.length_c   1.000
_cell.angle_alpha   90.00
_cell.angle_beta   90.00
_cell.angle_gamma   90.00
#
_symmetry.space_group_name_H-M   'P 1'
#
loop_
_entity.id
_entity.type
_entity.pdbx_description
1 polymer ?
#
loop_
_entity_poly.entity_id
_entity_poly.type
_entity_poly.pdbx_seq_one_letter_code
_entity_poly.pdbx_strand_id
1 'polypeptide(L)' 'MNTSLFSKTPTITVLDNLHLTIRDIQYYRHPDLPDHTETRITRHQYDARGFLIQTIDPRLYDI' A
#
# COMPACT_ATOMS: atom_id res chain seq x y z
N MET A 1 10.58 11.35 -21.30
CA MET A 1 9.88 10.74 -20.15
C MET A 1 9.96 11.70 -18.98
N ASN A 2 8.83 12.14 -18.41
CA ASN A 2 8.84 12.99 -17.22
C ASN A 2 9.14 12.12 -15.99
N THR A 3 10.40 12.10 -15.56
CA THR A 3 10.85 11.32 -14.40
C THR A 3 10.26 11.81 -13.08
N SER A 4 9.80 13.07 -13.04
CA SER A 4 9.13 13.65 -11.88
C SER A 4 7.84 12.91 -11.50
N LEU A 5 7.13 12.36 -12.49
CA LEU A 5 5.88 11.63 -12.27
C LEU A 5 6.08 10.41 -11.33
N PHE A 6 7.20 9.72 -11.46
CA PHE A 6 7.52 8.51 -10.68
C PHE A 6 8.45 8.80 -9.50
N SER A 7 8.82 10.06 -9.29
CA SER A 7 9.66 10.45 -8.18
C SER A 7 8.92 10.20 -6.86
N LYS A 8 9.56 9.43 -5.97
CA LYS A 8 9.04 9.03 -4.65
C LYS A 8 7.75 8.21 -4.71
N THR A 9 7.56 7.38 -5.74
CA THR A 9 6.44 6.42 -5.82
C THR A 9 6.91 4.96 -5.78
N PRO A 10 7.62 4.51 -4.72
CA PRO A 10 8.03 3.11 -4.62
C PRO A 10 6.85 2.19 -4.30
N THR A 11 7.04 0.89 -4.51
CA THR A 11 6.21 -0.14 -3.88
C THR A 11 6.87 -0.58 -2.59
N ILE A 12 6.13 -0.57 -1.48
CA ILE A 12 6.65 -0.89 -0.14
C ILE A 12 5.85 -2.05 0.44
N THR A 13 6.55 -3.06 0.93
CA THR A 13 5.98 -4.16 1.73
C THR A 13 6.34 -3.94 3.19
N VAL A 14 5.34 -3.94 4.07
CA VAL A 14 5.50 -3.77 5.52
C VAL A 14 5.30 -5.10 6.19
N LEU A 15 6.28 -5.51 6.99
CA LEU A 15 6.26 -6.75 7.75
C LEU A 15 5.93 -6.51 9.23
N ASP A 16 5.31 -7.48 9.89
CA ASP A 16 5.22 -7.53 11.36
C ASP A 16 6.47 -8.19 11.99
N ASN A 17 6.45 -8.38 13.31
CA ASN A 17 7.54 -9.02 14.06
C ASN A 17 7.69 -10.53 13.77
N LEU A 18 6.75 -11.13 13.05
CA LEU A 18 6.78 -12.52 12.58
C LEU A 18 7.19 -12.62 11.10
N HIS A 19 7.59 -11.50 10.49
CA HIS A 19 7.94 -11.40 9.06
C HIS A 19 6.75 -11.67 8.12
N LEU A 20 5.51 -11.47 8.59
CA LEU A 20 4.31 -11.54 7.75
C LEU A 20 4.00 -10.18 7.12
N THR A 21 3.61 -10.17 5.85
CA THR A 21 3.24 -8.95 5.12
C THR A 21 1.92 -8.39 5.62
N ILE A 22 1.95 -7.39 6.49
CA ILE A 22 0.73 -6.78 7.03
C ILE A 22 0.20 -5.63 6.19
N ARG A 23 1.04 -5.01 5.35
CA ARG A 23 0.62 -3.95 4.42
C ARG A 23 1.43 -3.97 3.14
N ASP A 24 0.75 -3.77 2.02
CA ASP A 24 1.37 -3.32 0.77
C ASP A 24 0.99 -1.86 0.54
N ILE A 25 2.00 -1.00 0.42
CA ILE A 25 1.84 0.44 0.19
C ILE A 25 2.30 0.75 -1.22
N GLN A 26 1.40 1.38 -1.98
CA GLN A 26 1.64 1.88 -3.31
C GLN A 26 1.31 3.37 -3.37
N TYR A 27 2.01 4.11 -4.21
CA TYR A 27 1.75 5.52 -4.44
C TYR A 27 1.23 5.73 -5.85
N TYR A 28 0.09 6.40 -5.97
CA TYR A 28 -0.51 6.72 -7.24
C TYR A 28 -0.44 8.23 -7.48
N ARG A 29 0.06 8.63 -8.66
CA ARG A 29 0.11 10.02 -9.11
C ARG A 29 -0.39 10.07 -10.55
N HIS A 30 -1.45 10.85 -10.78
CA HIS A 30 -1.99 11.06 -12.13
C HIS A 30 -1.14 12.09 -12.88
N PRO A 31 -0.82 11.89 -14.18
CA PRO A 31 -0.01 12.85 -14.95
C PRO A 31 -0.61 14.25 -15.02
N ASP A 32 -1.93 14.36 -15.01
CA ASP A 32 -2.64 15.66 -15.03
C ASP A 32 -2.64 16.37 -13.67
N LEU A 33 -2.31 15.67 -12.59
CA LEU A 33 -2.26 16.19 -11.22
C LEU A 33 -0.92 15.82 -10.55
N PRO A 34 0.22 16.32 -11.07
CA PRO A 34 1.55 15.89 -10.63
C PRO A 34 1.87 16.27 -9.18
N ASP A 35 1.19 17.28 -8.63
CA ASP A 35 1.36 17.72 -7.24
C ASP A 35 0.56 16.86 -6.24
N HIS A 36 -0.34 15.99 -6.73
CA HIS A 36 -1.17 15.14 -5.90
C HIS A 36 -0.69 13.69 -5.93
N THR A 37 -0.35 13.13 -4.78
CA THR A 37 0.05 11.73 -4.64
C THR A 37 -0.87 11.02 -3.65
N GLU A 38 -1.63 10.05 -4.14
CA GLU A 38 -2.46 9.19 -3.31
C GLU A 38 -1.61 8.05 -2.72
N THR A 39 -1.80 7.78 -1.43
CA THR A 39 -1.22 6.60 -0.78
C THR A 39 -2.28 5.51 -0.74
N ARG A 40 -2.00 4.37 -1.37
CA ARG A 40 -2.89 3.20 -1.44
C ARG A 40 -2.30 2.10 -0.57
N ILE A 41 -3.01 1.76 0.50
CA ILE A 41 -2.55 0.77 1.48
C ILE A 41 -3.49 -0.44 1.46
N THR A 42 -3.04 -1.54 0.89
CA THR A 42 -3.67 -2.85 1.08
C THR A 42 -3.25 -3.39 2.44
N ARG A 43 -4.19 -3.87 3.25
CA ARG A 43 -3.90 -4.43 4.59
C ARG A 43 -4.17 -5.91 4.59
N HIS A 44 -3.31 -6.66 5.26
CA HIS A 44 -3.48 -8.08 5.52
C HIS A 44 -3.51 -8.30 7.02
N GLN A 45 -4.44 -9.12 7.49
CA GLN A 45 -4.49 -9.52 8.88
C GLN A 45 -4.39 -11.03 9.01
N TYR A 46 -3.63 -11.45 10.00
CA TYR A 46 -3.32 -12.84 10.25
C TYR A 46 -3.84 -13.25 11.62
N ASP A 47 -4.15 -14.53 11.78
CA ASP A 47 -4.46 -15.12 13.07
C ASP A 47 -3.20 -15.32 13.92
N ALA A 48 -3.36 -15.77 15.17
CA ALA A 48 -2.25 -16.04 16.06
C ALA A 48 -1.30 -17.17 15.57
N ARG A 49 -1.71 -17.96 14.57
CA ARG A 49 -0.91 -19.02 13.95
C ARG A 49 -0.22 -18.54 12.68
N GLY A 50 -0.43 -17.30 12.26
CA GLY A 50 0.14 -16.70 11.06
C GLY A 50 -0.65 -17.00 9.78
N PHE A 51 -1.88 -17.49 9.86
CA PHE A 51 -2.74 -17.69 8.69
C PHE A 51 -3.51 -16.42 8.34
N LEU A 52 -3.58 -16.10 7.04
CA LEU A 52 -4.29 -14.92 6.55
C LEU A 52 -5.80 -15.07 6.84
N ILE A 53 -6.37 -14.14 7.62
CA ILE A 53 -7.81 -14.05 7.90
C ILE A 53 -8.49 -13.13 6.88
N GLN A 54 -7.87 -11.99 6.58
CA GLN A 54 -8.49 -10.98 5.73
C GLN A 54 -7.47 -10.12 4.99
N THR A 55 -7.90 -9.65 3.83
CA THR A 55 -7.22 -8.62 3.05
C THR A 55 -8.21 -7.49 2.78
N ILE A 56 -7.82 -6.25 3.06
CA ILE A 56 -8.67 -5.07 2.94
C ILE A 56 -8.08 -4.17 1.87
N ASP A 57 -8.89 -3.89 0.83
CA ASP A 57 -8.57 -2.94 -0.23
C ASP A 57 -8.51 -1.50 0.33
N PRO A 58 -7.61 -0.63 -0.18
CA PRO A 58 -7.54 0.77 0.24
C PRO A 58 -8.90 1.49 0.26
N ARG A 59 -9.80 1.19 -0.68
CA ARG A 59 -11.11 1.85 -0.81
C ARG A 59 -12.12 1.43 0.25
N LEU A 60 -11.91 0.29 0.91
CA LEU A 60 -12.83 -0.28 1.88
C LEU A 60 -12.43 -0.01 3.33
N TYR A 61 -11.29 0.66 3.54
CA TYR A 61 -10.76 0.90 4.88
C TYR A 61 -11.31 2.18 5.55
N ASP A 62 -11.62 3.22 4.78
CA ASP A 62 -12.07 4.52 5.31
C ASP A 62 -13.59 4.62 5.55
N ILE A 63 -14.30 3.48 5.63
CA ILE A 63 -15.77 3.41 5.85
C ILE A 63 -16.09 3.24 7.33
#